data_AF-A0A933WG13-F1
#
_entry.id   AF-A0A933WG13-F1
#
_cell.length_a   1.000
_cell.length_b   1.000
_cell.length_c   1.000
_cell.angle_alpha   90.00
_cell.angle_beta   90.00
_cell.angle_gamma   90.00
#
_symmetry.space_group_name_H-M   'P 1'
#
loop_
_entity.id
_entity.type
_entity.pdbx_description
1 polymer ?
#
loop_
_entity_poly.entity_id
_entity_poly.type
_entity_poly.pdbx_seq_one_letter_code
_entity_poly.pdbx_strand_id
1 'polypeptide(L)'
;MKIKKDYFKIIKHINKATFNFGRLLNSYKIIKAYRQRNPLVNAYPRVLQIETTSRCSLKCVMCPRRKMTRKAEHMSMDTFKTLIDQSAGRSEIAILHLMGDPLLNPDIYEMILYCRKAGIRTVISTNGMCLSEDASRKIFESGLDIIILSFDGATKDVFEQVRVGADYEKTVNAYRSFLELQKNYSHKVRAVIQMIDFKATGHEKKEFLDLWKASDADVIIKPFTRWQGDSTDINKLSISDAKLLERNLCDRAWQWLTVISDGTVIPCCRDYDATVRLGNVNDTSVEKIWNGRLFTEFRSRHARGRSNVRICGKCDYKALLENNAAQIGELLFDHYALISLMYDLSYDAEV
;
A
#
# COMPACT_ATOMS: atom_id res chain seq x y z
N MET A 1 -32.74 -0.42 -28.34
CA MET A 1 -33.35 0.63 -27.50
C MET A 1 -33.69 0.12 -26.08
N LYS A 2 -32.72 -0.47 -25.36
CA LYS A 2 -32.91 -1.02 -23.99
C LYS A 2 -31.77 -0.67 -23.02
N ILE A 3 -30.92 0.31 -23.37
CA ILE A 3 -29.68 0.67 -22.64
C ILE A 3 -29.92 1.78 -21.59
N LYS A 4 -31.09 2.42 -21.55
CA LYS A 4 -31.34 3.61 -20.71
C LYS A 4 -31.92 3.34 -19.30
N LYS A 5 -32.31 2.11 -18.94
CA LYS A 5 -33.04 1.85 -17.68
C LYS A 5 -32.17 1.44 -16.47
N ASP A 6 -30.94 0.98 -16.67
CA ASP A 6 -30.11 0.49 -15.54
C ASP A 6 -29.14 1.53 -14.95
N TYR A 7 -28.87 2.63 -15.66
CA TYR A 7 -28.11 3.77 -15.11
C TYR A 7 -28.75 4.38 -13.85
N PHE A 8 -30.09 4.37 -13.77
CA PHE A 8 -30.82 4.96 -12.64
C PHE A 8 -30.79 4.10 -11.36
N LYS A 9 -30.50 2.80 -11.46
CA LYS A 9 -30.39 1.93 -10.28
C LYS A 9 -29.02 2.08 -9.58
N ILE A 10 -27.95 2.33 -10.35
CA ILE A 10 -26.59 2.54 -9.82
C ILE A 10 -26.50 3.82 -8.97
N ILE A 11 -27.21 4.88 -9.38
CA ILE A 11 -27.28 6.16 -8.65
C ILE A 11 -27.91 6.00 -7.25
N LYS A 12 -28.70 4.95 -7.02
CA LYS A 12 -29.41 4.72 -5.76
C LYS A 12 -28.53 4.14 -4.64
N HIS A 13 -27.31 3.68 -4.95
CA HIS A 13 -26.35 3.13 -3.97
C HIS A 13 -25.06 3.95 -3.87
N ILE A 14 -24.92 5.01 -4.68
CA ILE A 14 -23.90 6.03 -4.45
C ILE A 14 -24.36 6.82 -3.23
N ASN A 15 -23.67 6.62 -2.11
CA ASN A 15 -23.82 7.50 -0.96
C ASN A 15 -23.49 8.92 -1.43
N LYS A 16 -24.50 9.79 -1.55
CA LYS A 16 -24.35 11.15 -2.11
C LYS A 16 -23.30 11.98 -1.36
N ALA A 17 -22.98 11.62 -0.12
CA ALA A 17 -21.96 12.27 0.71
C ALA A 17 -20.51 11.97 0.27
N THR A 18 -20.25 10.91 -0.51
CA THR A 18 -18.89 10.49 -0.91
C THR A 18 -18.62 10.57 -2.41
N PHE A 19 -19.62 10.99 -3.20
CA PHE A 19 -19.47 11.14 -4.65
C PHE A 19 -18.54 12.31 -4.99
N ASN A 20 -17.38 12.00 -5.58
CA ASN A 20 -16.43 12.99 -6.06
C ASN A 20 -16.19 12.77 -7.57
N PHE A 21 -16.75 13.66 -8.39
CA PHE A 21 -16.62 13.59 -9.85
C PHE A 21 -15.16 13.67 -10.32
N GLY A 22 -14.32 14.44 -9.62
CA GLY A 22 -12.88 14.53 -9.87
C GLY A 22 -12.18 13.18 -9.75
N ARG A 23 -12.45 12.43 -8.68
CA ARG A 23 -11.93 11.06 -8.47
C ARG A 23 -12.42 10.09 -9.53
N LEU A 24 -13.70 10.15 -9.89
CA LEU A 24 -14.27 9.27 -10.92
C LEU A 24 -13.59 9.50 -12.27
N LEU A 25 -13.47 10.76 -12.69
CA LEU A 25 -12.78 11.13 -13.93
C LEU A 25 -11.29 10.73 -13.88
N ASN A 26 -10.64 10.92 -12.74
CA ASN A 26 -9.24 10.52 -12.52
C ASN A 26 -9.06 9.01 -12.72
N SER A 27 -9.89 8.20 -12.06
CA SER A 27 -9.88 6.74 -12.16
C SER A 27 -10.18 6.24 -13.57
N TYR A 28 -11.14 6.85 -14.27
CA TYR A 28 -11.42 6.55 -15.68
C TYR A 28 -10.18 6.78 -16.57
N LYS A 29 -9.51 7.93 -16.43
CA LYS A 29 -8.31 8.25 -17.21
C LYS A 29 -7.16 7.26 -16.92
N ILE A 30 -6.93 6.92 -15.66
CA ILE A 30 -5.94 5.90 -15.26
C ILE A 30 -6.24 4.55 -15.92
N ILE A 31 -7.48 4.06 -15.79
CA ILE A 31 -7.89 2.75 -16.31
C ILE A 31 -7.74 2.72 -17.84
N LYS A 32 -8.17 3.78 -18.52
CA LYS A 32 -8.01 3.94 -19.97
C LYS A 32 -6.53 3.90 -20.37
N ALA A 33 -5.68 4.68 -19.71
CA ALA A 33 -4.25 4.72 -19.98
C ALA A 33 -3.57 3.36 -19.73
N TYR A 34 -3.91 2.68 -18.63
CA TYR A 34 -3.38 1.35 -18.31
C TYR A 34 -3.78 0.31 -19.35
N ARG A 35 -5.07 0.22 -19.70
CA ARG A 35 -5.59 -0.73 -20.71
C ARG A 35 -4.96 -0.51 -22.08
N GLN A 36 -4.73 0.76 -22.45
CA GLN A 36 -4.08 1.14 -23.72
C GLN A 36 -2.54 1.10 -23.64
N ARG A 37 -1.96 0.77 -22.48
CA ARG A 37 -0.52 0.87 -22.20
C ARG A 37 0.07 2.25 -22.52
N ASN A 38 -0.75 3.29 -22.45
CA ASN A 38 -0.35 4.66 -22.77
C ASN A 38 0.55 5.19 -21.64
N PRO A 39 1.81 5.57 -21.91
CA PRO A 39 2.72 6.06 -20.89
C PRO A 39 2.33 7.45 -20.35
N LEU A 40 1.55 8.22 -21.11
CA LEU A 40 0.99 9.50 -20.68
C LEU A 40 -0.41 9.28 -20.12
N VAL A 41 -0.55 9.40 -18.80
CA VAL A 41 -1.82 9.11 -18.10
C VAL A 41 -2.79 10.29 -18.17
N ASN A 42 -2.27 11.52 -18.15
CA ASN A 42 -3.04 12.78 -18.12
C ASN A 42 -4.07 12.83 -16.98
N ALA A 43 -3.68 12.24 -15.84
CA ALA A 43 -4.46 12.13 -14.61
C ALA A 43 -3.51 12.33 -13.41
N TYR A 44 -4.03 12.31 -12.19
CA TYR A 44 -3.29 12.29 -10.94
C TYR A 44 -3.17 10.86 -10.40
N PRO A 45 -2.13 10.52 -9.62
CA PRO A 45 -2.05 9.22 -8.98
C PRO A 45 -3.26 8.98 -8.06
N ARG A 46 -3.83 7.78 -8.14
CA ARG A 46 -4.96 7.37 -7.30
C ARG A 46 -4.50 7.03 -5.88
N VAL A 47 -3.31 6.43 -5.77
CA VAL A 47 -2.70 6.03 -4.50
C VAL A 47 -1.39 6.78 -4.32
N LEU A 48 -1.25 7.41 -3.16
CA LEU A 48 0.01 7.98 -2.69
C LEU A 48 0.62 6.97 -1.72
N GLN A 49 1.84 6.50 -2.00
CA GLN A 49 2.62 5.73 -1.04
C GLN A 49 3.72 6.64 -0.49
N ILE A 50 3.62 6.98 0.79
CA ILE A 50 4.40 8.04 1.41
C ILE A 50 5.23 7.44 2.54
N GLU A 51 6.55 7.55 2.44
CA GLU A 51 7.44 7.21 3.53
C GLU A 51 7.48 8.35 4.56
N THR A 52 6.59 8.28 5.54
CA THR A 52 6.56 9.23 6.65
C THR A 52 7.84 9.19 7.48
N THR A 53 8.51 8.03 7.53
CA THR A 53 9.82 7.87 8.14
C THR A 53 10.50 6.62 7.59
N SER A 54 11.82 6.67 7.45
CA SER A 54 12.67 5.50 7.20
C SER A 54 13.28 4.92 8.47
N ARG A 55 13.02 5.51 9.65
CA ARG A 55 13.47 5.00 10.95
C ARG A 55 12.59 3.86 11.45
N CYS A 56 13.18 2.85 12.06
CA CYS A 56 12.46 1.71 12.65
C CYS A 56 13.30 1.07 13.76
N SER A 57 12.63 0.63 14.82
CA SER A 57 13.22 0.00 16.01
C SER A 57 13.67 -1.45 15.77
N LEU A 58 13.09 -2.15 14.79
CA LEU A 58 13.34 -3.58 14.55
C LEU A 58 14.27 -3.84 13.38
N LYS A 59 15.02 -4.94 13.39
CA LYS A 59 15.95 -5.35 12.32
C LYS A 59 15.49 -6.64 11.62
N CYS A 60 14.21 -6.69 11.21
CA CYS A 60 13.60 -7.91 10.70
C CYS A 60 14.39 -8.55 9.55
N VAL A 61 14.45 -9.89 9.52
CA VAL A 61 15.33 -10.66 8.62
C VAL A 61 15.03 -10.45 7.13
N MET A 62 13.77 -10.15 6.80
CA MET A 62 13.27 -9.88 5.44
C MET A 62 13.34 -8.40 5.00
N CYS A 63 13.67 -7.48 5.91
CA CYS A 63 13.63 -6.05 5.64
C CYS A 63 14.92 -5.60 4.91
N PRO A 64 14.82 -4.86 3.79
CA PRO A 64 15.98 -4.41 3.03
C PRO A 64 16.64 -3.19 3.67
N ARG A 65 16.02 -2.60 4.71
CA ARG A 65 16.49 -1.38 5.38
C ARG A 65 17.93 -1.47 5.87
N ARG A 66 18.40 -2.65 6.27
CA ARG A 66 19.81 -2.88 6.66
C ARG A 66 20.82 -2.71 5.53
N LYS A 67 20.36 -2.65 4.28
CA LYS A 67 21.16 -2.43 3.07
C LYS A 67 20.95 -1.03 2.46
N MET A 68 20.07 -0.22 3.03
CA MET A 68 19.87 1.15 2.58
C MET A 68 21.12 1.98 2.85
N THR A 69 21.50 2.79 1.86
CA THR A 69 22.61 3.74 1.92
C THR A 69 22.12 5.17 2.15
N ARG A 70 20.86 5.47 1.80
CA ARG A 70 20.26 6.78 2.08
C ARG A 70 20.04 7.02 3.58
N LYS A 71 20.04 8.30 3.96
CA LYS A 71 19.87 8.76 5.35
C LYS A 71 18.52 8.32 5.93
N ALA A 72 18.54 7.94 7.21
CA ALA A 72 17.33 7.66 7.97
C ALA A 72 16.73 8.94 8.56
N GLU A 73 15.52 9.29 8.14
CA GLU A 73 14.88 10.57 8.49
C GLU A 73 13.36 10.48 8.52
N HIS A 74 12.74 11.52 9.09
CA HIS A 74 11.30 11.74 9.07
C HIS A 74 10.97 12.70 7.93
N MET A 75 9.85 12.46 7.25
CA MET A 75 9.28 13.47 6.36
C MET A 75 8.83 14.67 7.17
N SER A 76 9.18 15.88 6.72
CA SER A 76 8.68 17.11 7.32
C SER A 76 7.19 17.30 7.03
N MET A 77 6.48 17.96 7.94
CA MET A 77 5.09 18.32 7.70
C MET A 77 4.92 19.26 6.49
N ASP A 78 5.90 20.12 6.17
CA ASP A 78 5.81 21.01 5.01
C ASP A 78 5.84 20.25 3.68
N THR A 79 6.75 19.28 3.54
CA THR A 79 6.79 18.39 2.38
C THR A 79 5.52 17.55 2.29
N PHE A 80 5.01 17.07 3.43
CA PHE A 80 3.77 16.30 3.49
C PHE A 80 2.55 17.13 3.04
N LYS A 81 2.37 18.34 3.59
CA LYS A 81 1.30 19.27 3.22
C LYS A 81 1.35 19.61 1.75
N THR A 82 2.55 19.94 1.24
CA THR A 82 2.80 20.20 -0.19
C THR A 82 2.29 19.06 -1.09
N LEU A 83 2.52 17.80 -0.70
CA LEU A 83 2.05 16.64 -1.45
C LEU A 83 0.53 16.45 -1.36
N ILE A 84 -0.04 16.56 -0.16
CA ILE A 84 -1.47 16.31 0.07
C ILE A 84 -2.35 17.38 -0.57
N ASP A 85 -1.99 18.66 -0.46
CA ASP A 85 -2.74 19.77 -1.06
C ASP A 85 -2.83 19.62 -2.58
N GLN A 86 -1.73 19.24 -3.22
CA GLN A 86 -1.69 18.99 -4.65
C GLN A 86 -2.49 17.76 -5.08
N SER A 87 -2.80 16.85 -4.15
CA SER A 87 -3.47 15.58 -4.42
C SER A 87 -4.96 15.58 -4.04
N ALA A 88 -5.40 16.56 -3.26
CA ALA A 88 -6.76 16.71 -2.78
C ALA A 88 -7.78 16.71 -3.93
N GLY A 89 -8.92 16.05 -3.70
CA GLY A 89 -10.00 15.89 -4.67
C GLY A 89 -9.72 14.93 -5.84
N ARG A 90 -8.51 14.37 -5.97
CA ARG A 90 -8.13 13.46 -7.07
C ARG A 90 -7.57 12.13 -6.59
N SER A 91 -6.67 12.15 -5.62
CA SER A 91 -6.19 10.93 -4.96
C SER A 91 -7.22 10.40 -3.96
N GLU A 92 -7.24 9.09 -3.78
CA GLU A 92 -8.21 8.39 -2.94
C GLU A 92 -7.60 7.91 -1.62
N ILE A 93 -6.36 7.45 -1.66
CA ILE A 93 -5.70 6.77 -0.55
C ILE A 93 -4.25 7.26 -0.41
N ALA A 94 -3.83 7.51 0.83
CA ALA A 94 -2.46 7.70 1.26
C ALA A 94 -2.01 6.54 2.15
N ILE A 95 -1.08 5.74 1.63
CA ILE A 95 -0.38 4.68 2.36
C ILE A 95 0.83 5.32 3.03
N LEU A 96 0.72 5.62 4.32
CA LEU A 96 1.67 6.38 5.12
C LEU A 96 2.78 5.49 5.70
N HIS A 97 3.24 4.50 4.92
CA HIS A 97 4.34 3.62 5.30
C HIS A 97 5.12 3.13 4.07
N LEU A 98 6.43 2.92 4.27
CA LEU A 98 7.31 2.32 3.27
C LEU A 98 8.39 1.44 3.91
N MET A 99 9.48 2.01 4.45
CA MET A 99 10.57 1.25 5.11
C MET A 99 10.51 1.29 6.63
N GLY A 100 10.31 2.47 7.21
CA GLY A 100 10.30 2.68 8.65
C GLY A 100 9.02 2.23 9.34
N ASP A 101 8.93 2.48 10.64
CA ASP A 101 7.68 2.37 11.38
C ASP A 101 7.03 3.76 11.51
N PRO A 102 5.82 3.98 10.97
CA PRO A 102 5.18 5.28 10.99
C PRO A 102 4.94 5.82 12.41
N LEU A 103 4.78 4.96 13.42
CA LEU A 103 4.58 5.41 14.81
C LEU A 103 5.82 6.02 15.45
N LEU A 104 6.98 5.97 14.79
CA LEU A 104 8.17 6.71 15.21
C LEU A 104 8.21 8.14 14.66
N ASN A 105 7.37 8.50 13.70
CA ASN A 105 7.27 9.89 13.26
C ASN A 105 6.38 10.66 14.26
N PRO A 106 6.88 11.71 14.94
CA PRO A 106 6.09 12.48 15.90
C PRO A 106 4.84 13.12 15.26
N ASP A 107 4.88 13.40 13.97
CA ASP A 107 3.81 14.08 13.24
C ASP A 107 2.79 13.11 12.61
N ILE A 108 2.93 11.79 12.81
CA ILE A 108 2.09 10.80 12.12
C ILE A 108 0.59 11.02 12.34
N TYR A 109 0.19 11.43 13.54
CA TYR A 109 -1.20 11.69 13.87
C TYR A 109 -1.72 12.97 13.19
N GLU A 110 -0.88 14.02 13.08
CA GLU A 110 -1.21 15.22 12.31
C GLU A 110 -1.30 14.89 10.82
N MET A 111 -0.39 14.06 10.29
CA MET A 111 -0.41 13.59 8.90
C MET A 111 -1.71 12.84 8.57
N ILE A 112 -2.16 11.95 9.46
CA ILE A 112 -3.42 11.22 9.31
C ILE A 112 -4.60 12.21 9.29
N LEU A 113 -4.67 13.10 10.28
CA LEU A 113 -5.72 14.12 10.38
C LEU A 113 -5.75 15.04 9.16
N TYR A 114 -4.59 15.40 8.63
CA TYR A 114 -4.47 16.27 7.46
C TYR A 114 -5.01 15.60 6.19
N CYS A 115 -4.67 14.32 5.95
CA CYS A 115 -5.28 13.52 4.89
C CYS A 115 -6.80 13.43 5.04
N ARG A 116 -7.30 13.19 6.26
CA ARG A 116 -8.75 13.14 6.54
C ARG A 116 -9.45 14.44 6.16
N LYS A 117 -8.87 15.59 6.51
CA LYS A 117 -9.38 16.92 6.12
C LYS A 117 -9.39 17.14 4.60
N ALA A 118 -8.38 16.60 3.90
CA ALA A 118 -8.34 16.56 2.43
C ALA A 118 -9.27 15.49 1.79
N GLY A 119 -10.00 14.73 2.60
CA GLY A 119 -10.88 13.64 2.18
C GLY A 119 -10.15 12.41 1.64
N ILE A 120 -8.84 12.27 1.91
CA ILE A 120 -7.99 11.16 1.47
C ILE A 120 -7.93 10.12 2.59
N ARG A 121 -8.22 8.86 2.27
CA ARG A 121 -8.17 7.76 3.24
C ARG A 121 -6.73 7.37 3.56
N THR A 122 -6.49 6.87 4.75
CA THR A 122 -5.14 6.64 5.28
C THR A 122 -4.90 5.21 5.71
N VAL A 123 -3.69 4.73 5.43
CA VAL A 123 -3.24 3.37 5.75
C VAL A 123 -1.87 3.44 6.40
N ILE A 124 -1.71 2.92 7.61
CA ILE A 124 -0.39 2.70 8.21
C ILE A 124 -0.10 1.21 8.34
N SER A 125 1.18 0.84 8.37
CA SER A 125 1.64 -0.49 8.73
C SER A 125 2.68 -0.35 9.83
N THR A 126 2.39 -0.87 11.01
CA THR A 126 3.29 -0.79 12.17
C THR A 126 3.76 -2.18 12.58
N ASN A 127 4.93 -2.23 13.20
CA ASN A 127 5.48 -3.39 13.87
C ASN A 127 4.98 -3.55 15.32
N GLY A 128 4.22 -2.59 15.84
CA GLY A 128 3.59 -2.67 17.16
C GLY A 128 4.44 -2.21 18.34
N MET A 129 5.74 -1.99 18.19
CA MET A 129 6.62 -1.64 19.32
C MET A 129 6.27 -0.30 19.97
N CYS A 130 5.69 0.61 19.20
CA CYS A 130 5.25 1.93 19.68
C CYS A 130 3.71 2.03 19.81
N LEU A 131 2.99 0.91 19.70
CA LEU A 131 1.52 0.89 19.79
C LEU A 131 1.08 0.81 21.26
N SER A 132 1.29 1.89 22.01
CA SER A 132 0.78 2.05 23.37
C SER A 132 -0.72 2.36 23.38
N GLU A 133 -1.34 2.37 24.56
CA GLU A 133 -2.71 2.85 24.71
C GLU A 133 -2.86 4.31 24.22
N ASP A 134 -1.95 5.20 24.61
CA ASP A 134 -1.94 6.60 24.15
C ASP A 134 -1.81 6.72 22.62
N ALA A 135 -0.89 5.94 22.01
CA ALA A 135 -0.75 5.90 20.56
C ALA A 135 -2.04 5.41 19.88
N SER A 136 -2.70 4.41 20.48
CA SER A 136 -3.98 3.87 20.00
C SER A 136 -5.08 4.93 20.04
N ARG A 137 -5.19 5.70 21.13
CA ARG A 137 -6.15 6.81 21.24
C ARG A 137 -5.91 7.87 20.16
N LYS A 138 -4.66 8.28 19.97
CA LYS A 138 -4.27 9.26 18.93
C LYS A 138 -4.54 8.75 17.51
N ILE A 139 -4.39 7.44 17.26
CA ILE A 139 -4.80 6.81 15.99
C ILE A 139 -6.31 6.96 15.76
N PHE A 140 -7.14 6.65 16.76
CA PHE A 140 -8.60 6.76 16.63
C PHE A 140 -9.05 8.21 16.44
N GLU A 141 -8.47 9.13 17.21
CA GLU A 141 -8.80 10.57 17.19
C GLU A 141 -8.35 11.27 15.91
N SER A 142 -7.20 10.90 15.36
CA SER A 142 -6.75 11.38 14.05
C SER A 142 -7.62 10.84 12.90
N GLY A 143 -8.37 9.77 13.15
CA GLY A 143 -9.36 9.24 12.23
C GLY A 143 -8.78 8.37 11.12
N LEU A 144 -7.74 7.59 11.45
CA LEU A 144 -7.12 6.59 10.57
C LEU A 144 -8.16 5.62 9.98
N ASP A 145 -8.04 5.26 8.70
CA ASP A 145 -8.97 4.29 8.10
C ASP A 145 -8.53 2.83 8.31
N ILE A 146 -7.22 2.58 8.20
CA ILE A 146 -6.66 1.22 8.27
C ILE A 146 -5.34 1.20 9.03
N ILE A 147 -5.22 0.20 9.90
CA ILE A 147 -3.94 -0.20 10.49
C ILE A 147 -3.58 -1.62 10.08
N ILE A 148 -2.40 -1.80 9.53
CA ILE A 148 -1.78 -3.10 9.32
C ILE A 148 -0.85 -3.39 10.51
N LEU A 149 -1.20 -4.42 11.26
CA LEU A 149 -0.49 -4.91 12.44
C LEU A 149 0.42 -6.05 11.98
N SER A 150 1.70 -5.74 11.81
CA SER A 150 2.63 -6.66 11.16
C SER A 150 3.17 -7.69 12.16
N PHE A 151 2.82 -8.95 11.97
CA PHE A 151 3.11 -10.04 12.90
C PHE A 151 3.56 -11.28 12.14
N ASP A 152 4.85 -11.65 12.25
CA ASP A 152 5.43 -12.72 11.44
C ASP A 152 5.80 -13.92 12.30
N GLY A 153 4.96 -14.95 12.28
CA GLY A 153 5.05 -16.14 13.15
C GLY A 153 3.81 -16.28 14.02
N ALA A 154 3.63 -17.46 14.63
CA ALA A 154 2.58 -17.78 15.57
C ALA A 154 3.14 -18.11 16.97
N THR A 155 4.41 -18.47 17.06
CA THR A 155 5.10 -18.70 18.34
C THR A 155 6.09 -17.59 18.66
N LYS A 156 6.43 -17.48 19.95
CA LYS A 156 7.45 -16.55 20.44
C LYS A 156 8.78 -16.72 19.70
N ASP A 157 9.25 -17.96 19.59
CA ASP A 157 10.56 -18.27 19.04
C ASP A 157 10.66 -17.82 17.57
N VAL A 158 9.68 -18.18 16.73
CA VAL A 158 9.67 -17.76 15.33
C VAL A 158 9.51 -16.26 15.20
N PHE A 159 8.59 -15.65 15.96
CA PHE A 159 8.33 -14.22 15.90
C PHE A 159 9.57 -13.39 16.23
N GLU A 160 10.24 -13.69 17.35
CA GLU A 160 11.40 -12.92 17.81
C GLU A 160 12.64 -13.19 16.94
N GLN A 161 12.78 -14.41 16.38
CA GLN A 161 13.81 -14.73 15.39
C GLN A 161 13.62 -13.93 14.09
N VAL A 162 12.39 -13.79 13.62
CA VAL A 162 12.08 -13.09 12.37
C VAL A 162 12.11 -11.57 12.54
N ARG A 163 11.46 -11.07 13.59
CA ARG A 163 11.32 -9.65 13.93
C ARG A 163 12.34 -9.24 14.98
N VAL A 164 13.62 -9.39 14.64
CA VAL A 164 14.76 -9.13 15.54
C VAL A 164 14.62 -7.81 16.29
N GLY A 165 14.59 -7.90 17.63
CA GLY A 165 14.40 -6.78 18.55
C GLY A 165 12.96 -6.59 19.04
N ALA A 166 12.01 -7.40 18.56
CA ALA A 166 10.63 -7.40 19.04
C ALA A 166 10.47 -8.30 20.28
N ASP A 167 9.38 -8.08 20.99
CA ASP A 167 8.95 -8.86 22.15
C ASP A 167 7.56 -9.42 21.84
N TYR A 168 7.45 -10.75 21.78
CA TYR A 168 6.24 -11.43 21.34
C TYR A 168 5.03 -11.06 22.22
N GLU A 169 5.17 -11.20 23.54
CA GLU A 169 4.06 -11.01 24.49
C GLU A 169 3.61 -9.55 24.52
N LYS A 170 4.56 -8.60 24.51
CA LYS A 170 4.21 -7.18 24.43
C LYS A 170 3.46 -6.86 23.14
N THR A 171 3.85 -7.46 22.01
CA THR A 171 3.18 -7.24 20.73
C THR A 171 1.76 -7.80 20.72
N VAL A 172 1.59 -9.05 21.19
CA VAL A 172 0.26 -9.68 21.28
C VAL A 172 -0.66 -8.86 22.18
N ASN A 173 -0.16 -8.44 23.34
CA ASN A 173 -0.93 -7.62 24.28
C ASN A 173 -1.27 -6.25 23.68
N ALA A 174 -0.32 -5.57 23.04
CA ALA A 174 -0.57 -4.29 22.37
C ALA A 174 -1.68 -4.40 21.30
N TYR A 175 -1.68 -5.47 20.50
CA TYR A 175 -2.67 -5.66 19.45
C TYR A 175 -4.05 -5.97 20.03
N ARG A 176 -4.13 -6.84 21.04
CA ARG A 176 -5.39 -7.12 21.75
C ARG A 176 -5.95 -5.87 22.42
N SER A 177 -5.10 -5.10 23.11
CA SER A 177 -5.50 -3.85 23.75
C SER A 177 -5.97 -2.80 22.74
N PHE A 178 -5.32 -2.68 21.58
CA PHE A 178 -5.77 -1.80 20.50
C PHE A 178 -7.19 -2.16 20.02
N LEU A 179 -7.42 -3.45 19.73
CA LEU A 179 -8.72 -3.94 19.26
C LEU A 179 -9.83 -3.78 20.30
N GLU A 180 -9.51 -4.02 21.58
CA GLU A 180 -10.47 -3.83 22.66
C GLU A 180 -10.80 -2.34 22.86
N LEU A 181 -9.78 -1.48 22.93
CA LEU A 181 -9.94 -0.04 23.13
C LEU A 181 -10.79 0.59 22.02
N GLN A 182 -10.62 0.12 20.77
CA GLN A 182 -11.39 0.58 19.61
C GLN A 182 -12.91 0.46 19.83
N LYS A 183 -13.40 -0.48 20.66
CA LYS A 183 -14.84 -0.65 20.94
C LYS A 183 -15.47 0.62 21.52
N ASN A 184 -14.67 1.41 22.25
CA ASN A 184 -15.09 2.67 22.90
C ASN A 184 -15.11 3.89 21.97
N TYR A 185 -14.65 3.77 20.73
CA TYR A 185 -14.58 4.89 19.77
C TYR A 185 -15.66 4.76 18.68
N SER A 186 -16.24 5.89 18.27
CA SER A 186 -17.25 5.92 17.20
C SER A 186 -16.64 5.66 15.82
N HIS A 187 -15.46 6.24 15.56
CA HIS A 187 -14.68 5.97 14.36
C HIS A 187 -13.94 4.64 14.50
N LYS A 188 -14.29 3.66 13.68
CA LYS A 188 -13.62 2.35 13.65
C LYS A 188 -12.53 2.35 12.58
N VAL A 189 -11.33 1.97 12.99
CA VAL A 189 -10.17 1.66 12.15
C VAL A 189 -10.25 0.19 11.75
N ARG A 190 -10.16 -0.11 10.45
CA ARG A 190 -10.04 -1.49 9.98
C ARG A 190 -8.65 -2.01 10.36
N ALA A 191 -8.60 -2.99 11.26
CA ALA A 191 -7.36 -3.63 11.66
C ALA A 191 -7.09 -4.87 10.79
N VAL A 192 -5.86 -5.00 10.32
CA VAL A 192 -5.39 -6.15 9.52
C VAL A 192 -4.14 -6.73 10.18
N ILE A 193 -4.23 -7.92 10.73
CA ILE A 193 -3.08 -8.66 11.26
C ILE A 193 -2.45 -9.44 10.13
N GLN A 194 -1.18 -9.15 9.83
CA GLN A 194 -0.53 -9.63 8.61
C GLN A 194 0.77 -10.38 8.90
N MET A 195 0.85 -11.61 8.40
CA MET A 195 2.07 -12.42 8.34
C MET A 195 2.61 -12.51 6.91
N ILE A 196 3.93 -12.54 6.74
CA ILE A 196 4.61 -12.83 5.49
C ILE A 196 4.96 -14.32 5.44
N ASP A 197 4.58 -15.01 4.38
CA ASP A 197 4.83 -16.43 4.15
C ASP A 197 6.21 -16.67 3.50
N PHE A 198 7.19 -17.06 4.32
CA PHE A 198 8.54 -17.44 3.88
C PHE A 198 9.09 -18.60 4.74
N LYS A 199 10.32 -19.07 4.48
CA LYS A 199 10.85 -20.31 5.09
C LYS A 199 10.68 -20.38 6.62
N ALA A 200 10.91 -19.27 7.33
CA ALA A 200 10.84 -19.27 8.79
C ALA A 200 9.40 -19.28 9.33
N THR A 201 8.41 -18.79 8.58
CA THR A 201 7.02 -18.62 9.06
C THR A 201 6.03 -19.57 8.38
N GLY A 202 6.39 -20.15 7.24
CA GLY A 202 5.46 -20.88 6.39
C GLY A 202 4.89 -22.15 7.00
N HIS A 203 5.57 -22.73 7.99
CA HIS A 203 5.10 -23.89 8.74
C HIS A 203 4.09 -23.52 9.84
N GLU A 204 3.99 -22.25 10.25
CA GLU A 204 3.09 -21.77 11.31
C GLU A 204 1.82 -21.10 10.78
N LYS A 205 1.49 -21.28 9.50
CA LYS A 205 0.33 -20.60 8.88
C LYS A 205 -0.99 -20.93 9.54
N LYS A 206 -1.19 -22.18 9.94
CA LYS A 206 -2.43 -22.61 10.58
C LYS A 206 -2.53 -22.03 11.99
N GLU A 207 -1.46 -22.15 12.76
CA GLU A 207 -1.29 -21.64 14.11
C GLU A 207 -1.48 -20.12 14.15
N PHE A 208 -0.96 -19.40 13.17
CA PHE A 208 -1.13 -17.95 13.03
C PHE A 208 -2.60 -17.57 12.81
N LEU A 209 -3.31 -18.29 11.94
CA LEU A 209 -4.75 -18.08 11.73
C LEU A 209 -5.53 -18.40 13.02
N ASP A 210 -5.21 -19.51 13.68
CA ASP A 210 -5.85 -19.92 14.94
C ASP A 210 -5.62 -18.92 16.08
N LEU A 211 -4.44 -18.27 16.14
CA LEU A 211 -4.10 -17.26 17.14
C LEU A 211 -4.99 -16.02 17.05
N TRP A 212 -5.40 -15.63 15.83
CA TRP A 212 -6.10 -14.37 15.57
C TRP A 212 -7.56 -14.53 15.10
N LYS A 213 -8.04 -15.75 14.82
CA LYS A 213 -9.39 -16.01 14.28
C LYS A 213 -10.55 -15.44 15.11
N ALA A 214 -10.37 -15.30 16.42
CA ALA A 214 -11.40 -14.80 17.33
C ALA A 214 -11.31 -13.29 17.56
N SER A 215 -10.36 -12.61 16.91
CA SER A 215 -10.19 -11.17 17.01
C SER A 215 -11.12 -10.44 16.05
N ASP A 216 -11.42 -9.17 16.34
CA ASP A 216 -12.19 -8.28 15.45
C ASP A 216 -11.36 -7.74 14.25
N ALA A 217 -10.23 -8.36 13.95
CA ALA A 217 -9.31 -7.95 12.88
C ALA A 217 -9.37 -8.90 11.69
N ASP A 218 -9.11 -8.37 10.49
CA ASP A 218 -8.83 -9.21 9.34
C ASP A 218 -7.47 -9.88 9.49
N VAL A 219 -7.37 -11.17 9.14
CA VAL A 219 -6.12 -11.93 9.25
C VAL A 219 -5.63 -12.33 7.86
N ILE A 220 -4.43 -11.88 7.49
CA ILE A 220 -3.89 -12.04 6.12
C ILE A 220 -2.50 -12.67 6.14
N ILE A 221 -2.31 -13.68 5.30
CA ILE A 221 -1.01 -14.25 4.98
C ILE A 221 -0.58 -13.74 3.61
N LYS A 222 0.49 -12.94 3.58
CA LYS A 222 1.01 -12.28 2.38
C LYS A 222 2.18 -13.08 1.79
N PRO A 223 2.28 -13.22 0.46
CA PRO A 223 3.44 -13.84 -0.14
C PRO A 223 4.72 -13.04 0.14
N PHE A 224 5.80 -13.75 0.43
CA PHE A 224 7.13 -13.16 0.57
C PHE A 224 7.63 -12.51 -0.71
N THR A 225 8.49 -11.51 -0.51
CA THR A 225 9.09 -10.77 -1.60
C THR A 225 10.58 -10.56 -1.40
N ARG A 226 11.35 -10.74 -2.47
CA ARG A 226 12.80 -10.57 -2.56
C ARG A 226 13.25 -9.15 -2.85
N TRP A 227 12.31 -8.18 -2.85
CA TRP A 227 12.57 -6.78 -3.18
C TRP A 227 13.13 -6.60 -4.60
N GLN A 228 14.40 -6.18 -4.74
CA GLN A 228 15.10 -6.07 -6.01
C GLN A 228 15.79 -7.39 -6.43
N GLY A 229 15.79 -8.40 -5.56
CA GLY A 229 16.44 -9.69 -5.80
C GLY A 229 17.97 -9.65 -5.73
N ASP A 230 18.55 -8.57 -5.23
CA ASP A 230 19.99 -8.32 -5.12
C ASP A 230 20.62 -8.83 -3.81
N SER A 231 19.82 -8.94 -2.75
CA SER A 231 20.28 -9.38 -1.44
C SER A 231 20.30 -10.90 -1.32
N THR A 232 21.50 -11.50 -1.28
CA THR A 232 21.70 -12.94 -1.07
C THR A 232 21.01 -13.46 0.18
N ASP A 233 21.10 -12.72 1.28
CA ASP A 233 20.55 -13.15 2.58
C ASP A 233 19.02 -13.14 2.56
N ILE A 234 18.41 -12.14 1.91
CA ILE A 234 16.95 -12.06 1.77
C ILE A 234 16.45 -13.12 0.77
N ASN A 235 17.16 -13.31 -0.35
CA ASN A 235 16.79 -14.30 -1.35
C ASN A 235 16.69 -15.72 -0.77
N LYS A 236 17.63 -16.08 0.13
CA LYS A 236 17.65 -17.38 0.82
C LYS A 236 16.41 -17.66 1.68
N LEU A 237 15.65 -16.64 2.09
CA LEU A 237 14.45 -16.79 2.90
C LEU A 237 13.23 -17.33 2.12
N SER A 238 13.24 -17.29 0.78
CA SER A 238 12.11 -17.73 -0.03
C SER A 238 11.85 -19.24 0.08
N ILE A 239 10.58 -19.67 0.13
CA ILE A 239 10.16 -21.09 0.25
C ILE A 239 10.40 -21.87 -1.05
N SER A 240 10.40 -21.20 -2.20
CA SER A 240 10.68 -21.81 -3.49
C SER A 240 11.38 -20.82 -4.42
N ASP A 241 12.09 -21.33 -5.43
CA ASP A 241 12.44 -20.53 -6.61
C ASP A 241 11.15 -20.22 -7.36
N ALA A 242 10.37 -19.28 -6.82
CA ALA A 242 9.12 -18.85 -7.41
C ALA A 242 9.43 -18.43 -8.84
N LYS A 243 9.00 -19.25 -9.81
CA LYS A 243 9.00 -18.89 -11.22
C LYS A 243 8.28 -17.55 -11.29
N LEU A 244 9.03 -16.52 -11.69
CA LEU A 244 8.49 -15.21 -11.95
C LEU A 244 7.45 -15.43 -13.03
N LEU A 245 6.17 -15.38 -12.67
CA LEU A 245 5.11 -15.42 -13.65
C LEU A 245 5.39 -14.28 -14.64
N GLU A 246 5.46 -14.61 -15.92
CA GLU A 246 5.66 -13.66 -17.02
C GLU A 246 4.43 -12.75 -17.16
N ARG A 247 4.17 -11.90 -16.16
CA ARG A 247 3.16 -10.85 -16.25
C ARG A 247 3.84 -9.59 -16.73
N ASN A 248 3.56 -9.22 -17.97
CA ASN A 248 4.24 -8.13 -18.67
C ASN A 248 3.93 -6.73 -18.12
N LEU A 249 2.82 -6.54 -17.38
CA LEU A 249 2.36 -5.21 -16.95
C LEU A 249 2.11 -5.13 -15.44
N CYS A 250 2.35 -3.97 -14.84
CA CYS A 250 2.14 -3.67 -13.42
C CYS A 250 1.22 -2.47 -13.35
N ASP A 251 0.10 -2.61 -12.68
CA ASP A 251 -0.91 -1.58 -12.48
C ASP A 251 -0.37 -0.40 -11.66
N ARG A 252 0.49 -0.66 -10.67
CA ARG A 252 1.09 0.40 -9.83
C ARG A 252 1.79 1.49 -10.63
N ALA A 253 2.43 1.13 -11.76
CA ALA A 253 3.10 2.10 -12.62
C ALA A 253 2.14 3.17 -13.19
N TRP A 254 0.83 2.89 -13.28
CA TRP A 254 -0.21 3.81 -13.78
C TRP A 254 -1.06 4.47 -12.71
N GLN A 255 -0.96 4.07 -11.44
CA GLN A 255 -1.84 4.60 -10.39
C GLN A 255 -1.15 4.98 -9.07
N TRP A 256 0.06 4.50 -8.80
CA TRP A 256 0.74 4.70 -7.52
C TRP A 256 1.89 5.68 -7.68
N LEU A 257 1.89 6.74 -6.87
CA LEU A 257 3.04 7.62 -6.70
C LEU A 257 3.73 7.26 -5.39
N THR A 258 5.00 6.88 -5.43
CA THR A 258 5.79 6.61 -4.22
C THR A 258 6.72 7.78 -3.93
N VAL A 259 6.60 8.37 -2.73
CA VAL A 259 7.38 9.51 -2.26
C VAL A 259 8.12 9.10 -0.99
N ILE A 260 9.44 9.22 -0.97
CA ILE A 260 10.27 8.92 0.20
C ILE A 260 10.42 10.14 1.11
N SER A 261 11.01 9.96 2.30
CA SER A 261 10.96 10.98 3.38
C SER A 261 11.51 12.37 3.02
N ASP A 262 12.45 12.47 2.07
CA ASP A 262 13.02 13.75 1.60
C ASP A 262 12.19 14.44 0.49
N GLY A 263 11.03 13.89 0.13
CA GLY A 263 10.16 14.36 -0.95
C GLY A 263 10.51 13.79 -2.34
N THR A 264 11.57 13.00 -2.45
CA THR A 264 11.94 12.36 -3.72
C THR A 264 10.88 11.36 -4.15
N VAL A 265 10.52 11.41 -5.43
CA VAL A 265 9.61 10.47 -6.07
C VAL A 265 10.40 9.33 -6.69
N ILE A 266 10.04 8.09 -6.32
CA ILE A 266 10.65 6.86 -6.82
C ILE A 266 9.61 5.99 -7.56
N PRO A 267 10.02 5.04 -8.43
CA PRO A 267 9.07 4.30 -9.25
C PRO A 267 8.10 3.40 -8.45
N CYS A 268 8.57 2.80 -7.35
CA CYS A 268 7.75 2.03 -6.42
C CYS A 268 8.56 1.66 -5.17
N CYS A 269 7.89 1.02 -4.20
CA CYS A 269 8.50 0.53 -2.97
C CYS A 269 9.68 -0.45 -3.12
N ARG A 270 9.91 -1.02 -4.31
CA ARG A 270 11.07 -1.89 -4.58
C ARG A 270 12.37 -1.10 -4.66
N ASP A 271 12.31 0.17 -5.04
CA ASP A 271 13.48 1.04 -5.09
C ASP A 271 13.75 1.68 -3.72
N TYR A 272 13.89 0.84 -2.71
CA TYR A 272 14.03 1.24 -1.30
C TYR A 272 15.22 2.16 -1.03
N ASP A 273 16.22 2.17 -1.93
CA ASP A 273 17.43 2.99 -1.84
C ASP A 273 17.43 4.18 -2.82
N ALA A 274 16.29 4.48 -3.46
CA ALA A 274 16.11 5.61 -4.36
C ALA A 274 17.12 5.67 -5.52
N THR A 275 17.43 4.51 -6.11
CA THR A 275 18.37 4.40 -7.23
C THR A 275 17.82 5.02 -8.52
N VAL A 276 16.50 5.19 -8.61
CA VAL A 276 15.80 5.87 -9.68
C VAL A 276 15.00 7.04 -9.08
N ARG A 277 15.42 8.27 -9.38
CA ARG A 277 14.73 9.49 -8.94
C ARG A 277 13.92 10.06 -10.10
N LEU A 278 12.61 10.17 -9.92
CA LEU A 278 11.68 10.64 -10.96
C LEU A 278 11.29 12.12 -10.81
N GLY A 279 11.69 12.75 -9.70
CA GLY A 279 11.44 14.14 -9.35
C GLY A 279 11.46 14.32 -7.83
N ASN A 280 11.25 15.54 -7.34
CA ASN A 280 11.03 15.83 -5.92
C ASN A 280 9.83 16.76 -5.78
N VAL A 281 8.90 16.44 -4.87
CA VAL A 281 7.65 17.19 -4.68
C VAL A 281 7.87 18.59 -4.10
N ASN A 282 9.04 18.87 -3.53
CA ASN A 282 9.43 20.18 -3.04
C ASN A 282 9.90 21.11 -4.19
N ASP A 283 10.37 20.55 -5.31
CA ASP A 283 10.94 21.33 -6.42
C ASP A 283 9.91 21.67 -7.50
N THR A 284 8.90 20.81 -7.69
CA THR A 284 7.90 20.95 -8.74
C THR A 284 6.61 20.22 -8.38
N SER A 285 5.52 20.54 -9.09
CA SER A 285 4.22 19.95 -8.81
C SER A 285 4.16 18.44 -9.09
N VAL A 286 3.33 17.75 -8.30
CA VAL A 286 3.02 16.31 -8.44
C VAL A 286 2.59 15.98 -9.86
N GLU A 287 1.80 16.86 -10.50
CA GLU A 287 1.36 16.70 -11.88
C GLU A 287 2.51 16.65 -12.89
N LYS A 288 3.43 17.62 -12.76
CA LYS A 288 4.59 17.75 -13.64
C LYS A 288 5.54 16.58 -13.48
N ILE A 289 5.67 16.03 -12.27
CA ILE A 289 6.43 14.79 -12.03
C ILE A 289 5.71 13.61 -12.67
N TRP A 290 4.44 13.40 -12.30
CA TRP A 290 3.66 12.20 -12.63
C TRP A 290 3.37 12.03 -14.13
N ASN A 291 3.17 13.15 -14.85
CA ASN A 291 2.99 13.18 -16.30
C ASN A 291 4.24 13.68 -17.04
N GLY A 292 5.35 13.89 -16.32
CA GLY A 292 6.59 14.40 -16.87
C GLY A 292 7.37 13.37 -17.68
N ARG A 293 8.47 13.84 -18.28
CA ARG A 293 9.35 13.03 -19.15
C ARG A 293 9.83 11.75 -18.47
N LEU A 294 10.34 11.84 -17.23
CA LEU A 294 10.94 10.70 -16.53
C LEU A 294 9.91 9.60 -16.22
N PHE A 295 8.73 9.98 -15.73
CA PHE A 295 7.67 9.00 -15.44
C PHE A 295 7.07 8.40 -16.71
N THR A 296 6.90 9.22 -17.76
CA THR A 296 6.44 8.76 -19.08
C THR A 296 7.43 7.78 -19.69
N GLU A 297 8.73 8.04 -19.59
CA GLU A 297 9.78 7.13 -20.06
C GLU A 297 9.79 5.82 -19.26
N PHE A 298 9.66 5.89 -17.93
CA PHE A 298 9.49 4.72 -17.07
C PHE A 298 8.29 3.86 -17.52
N ARG A 299 7.10 4.45 -17.70
CA ARG A 299 5.91 3.73 -18.17
C ARG A 299 6.07 3.21 -19.59
N SER A 300 6.76 3.93 -20.48
CA SER A 300 7.00 3.51 -21.87
C SER A 300 7.90 2.28 -21.94
N ARG A 301 8.96 2.23 -21.13
CA ARG A 301 9.79 1.02 -20.96
C ARG A 301 8.95 -0.12 -20.37
N HIS A 302 8.20 0.17 -19.30
CA HIS A 302 7.37 -0.84 -18.62
C HIS A 302 6.26 -1.41 -19.51
N ALA A 303 5.64 -0.59 -20.37
CA ALA A 303 4.59 -0.98 -21.31
C ALA A 303 5.06 -2.01 -22.37
N ARG A 304 6.36 -1.98 -22.69
CA ARG A 304 7.02 -2.96 -23.57
C ARG A 304 7.42 -4.25 -22.85
N GLY A 305 7.18 -4.33 -21.54
CA GLY A 305 7.48 -5.49 -20.70
C GLY A 305 8.36 -5.11 -19.51
N ARG A 306 8.13 -5.74 -18.36
CA ARG A 306 8.83 -5.45 -17.09
C ARG A 306 10.35 -5.60 -17.17
N SER A 307 10.85 -6.51 -18.01
CA SER A 307 12.28 -6.73 -18.22
C SER A 307 13.01 -5.50 -18.75
N ASN A 308 12.32 -4.58 -19.43
CA ASN A 308 12.88 -3.31 -19.92
C ASN A 308 13.15 -2.28 -18.82
N VAL A 309 12.76 -2.58 -17.57
CA VAL A 309 13.02 -1.73 -16.41
C VAL A 309 13.76 -2.55 -15.37
N ARG A 310 15.00 -2.15 -15.03
CA ARG A 310 15.93 -2.89 -14.16
C ARG A 310 15.27 -3.43 -12.89
N ILE A 311 14.57 -2.58 -12.14
CA ILE A 311 13.91 -2.95 -10.88
C ILE A 311 12.66 -3.82 -11.10
N CYS A 312 11.99 -3.71 -12.25
CA CYS A 312 10.77 -4.45 -12.55
C CYS A 312 11.07 -5.85 -13.10
N GLY A 313 12.16 -6.02 -13.86
CA GLY A 313 12.58 -7.32 -14.40
C GLY A 313 12.95 -8.35 -13.34
N LYS A 314 13.33 -7.90 -12.14
CA LYS A 314 13.62 -8.74 -10.97
C LYS A 314 12.47 -8.80 -9.95
N CYS A 315 11.35 -8.14 -10.25
CA CYS A 315 10.25 -7.99 -9.31
C CYS A 315 9.37 -9.24 -9.27
N ASP A 316 9.25 -9.84 -8.09
CA ASP A 316 8.37 -10.97 -7.82
C ASP A 316 6.95 -10.58 -7.42
N TYR A 317 6.60 -9.29 -7.54
CA TYR A 317 5.23 -8.83 -7.37
C TYR A 317 4.36 -9.38 -8.50
N LYS A 318 3.61 -10.43 -8.22
CA LYS A 318 2.55 -10.93 -9.09
C LYS A 318 1.46 -9.86 -9.14
N ALA A 319 1.35 -9.11 -10.24
CA ALA A 319 0.23 -8.17 -10.38
C ALA A 319 -1.06 -8.99 -10.32
N LEU A 320 -1.96 -8.71 -9.38
CA LEU A 320 -3.11 -9.53 -9.01
C LEU A 320 -4.19 -9.72 -10.09
N LEU A 321 -3.99 -9.26 -11.33
CA LEU A 321 -5.08 -9.03 -12.28
C LEU A 321 -5.46 -10.19 -13.21
N GLU A 322 -5.30 -11.46 -12.83
CA GLU A 322 -5.81 -12.53 -13.72
C GLU A 322 -6.65 -13.61 -13.06
N ASN A 323 -6.87 -13.68 -11.74
CA ASN A 323 -7.66 -14.80 -11.22
C ASN A 323 -8.53 -14.56 -9.99
N ASN A 324 -8.85 -13.31 -9.62
CA ASN A 324 -10.04 -13.02 -8.79
C ASN A 324 -10.16 -11.50 -8.57
N ALA A 325 -11.09 -10.87 -9.28
CA ALA A 325 -11.55 -9.52 -8.94
C ALA A 325 -12.10 -9.46 -7.49
N ALA A 326 -12.56 -10.59 -6.95
CA ALA A 326 -12.98 -10.76 -5.56
C ALA A 326 -11.87 -10.47 -4.55
N GLN A 327 -10.64 -10.97 -4.76
CA GLN A 327 -9.54 -10.77 -3.80
C GLN A 327 -8.93 -9.37 -3.84
N ILE A 328 -8.99 -8.68 -4.99
CA ILE A 328 -8.58 -7.28 -5.10
C ILE A 328 -9.61 -6.37 -4.40
N GLY A 329 -10.90 -6.69 -4.54
CA GLY A 329 -11.99 -5.99 -3.86
C GLY A 329 -11.97 -6.16 -2.33
N GLU A 330 -11.57 -7.34 -1.84
CA GLU A 330 -11.55 -7.66 -0.41
C GLU A 330 -10.36 -7.03 0.35
N LEU A 331 -9.18 -6.95 -0.27
CA LEU A 331 -7.97 -6.36 0.35
C LEU A 331 -7.85 -4.84 0.18
N LEU A 332 -8.49 -4.25 -0.84
CA LEU A 332 -8.44 -2.82 -1.13
C LEU A 332 -9.84 -2.27 -1.34
N PHE A 333 -10.57 -2.09 -0.24
CA PHE A 333 -11.59 -1.05 -0.02
C PHE A 333 -12.60 -0.81 -1.16
N ASP A 334 -13.82 -1.33 -0.97
CA ASP A 334 -15.08 -0.93 -1.61
C ASP A 334 -14.94 -0.46 -3.07
N HIS A 335 -14.80 -1.46 -3.93
CA HIS A 335 -14.76 -1.33 -5.38
C HIS A 335 -16.13 -1.56 -6.06
N TYR A 336 -17.24 -1.56 -5.31
CA TYR A 336 -18.56 -1.93 -5.83
C TYR A 336 -19.13 -0.97 -6.89
N ALA A 337 -18.66 0.28 -7.00
CA ALA A 337 -19.21 1.23 -7.98
C ALA A 337 -18.56 1.17 -9.38
N LEU A 338 -17.35 0.61 -9.53
CA LEU A 338 -16.59 0.67 -10.80
C LEU A 338 -16.33 -0.69 -11.44
N ILE A 339 -16.35 -1.79 -10.68
CA ILE A 339 -16.22 -3.14 -11.25
C ILE A 339 -17.44 -3.46 -12.13
N SER A 340 -18.65 -3.04 -11.75
CA SER A 340 -19.84 -3.18 -12.62
C SER A 340 -19.77 -2.37 -13.92
N LEU A 341 -18.98 -1.30 -13.99
CA LEU A 341 -18.73 -0.54 -15.23
C LEU A 341 -17.67 -1.20 -16.13
N MET A 342 -16.84 -2.08 -15.58
CA MET A 342 -15.73 -2.72 -16.31
C MET A 342 -16.04 -4.14 -16.78
N TYR A 343 -17.03 -4.81 -16.18
CA TYR A 343 -17.36 -6.22 -16.45
C TYR A 343 -18.52 -6.45 -17.44
N ASP A 344 -19.26 -5.41 -17.83
CA ASP A 344 -20.39 -5.52 -18.78
C ASP A 344 -20.00 -5.31 -20.26
N LEU A 345 -18.71 -5.46 -20.60
CA LEU A 345 -18.19 -5.27 -21.97
C LEU A 345 -17.29 -6.40 -22.49
N SER A 346 -17.27 -7.57 -21.85
CA SER A 346 -16.58 -8.73 -22.43
C SER A 346 -17.04 -10.06 -21.80
N TYR A 347 -18.19 -10.59 -22.24
CA TYR A 347 -18.40 -12.03 -22.34
C TYR A 347 -19.57 -12.33 -23.32
N ASP A 348 -19.34 -12.06 -24.60
CA ASP A 348 -19.98 -12.78 -25.71
C ASP A 348 -18.85 -13.46 -26.49
N ALA A 349 -18.82 -14.79 -26.44
CA ALA A 349 -18.13 -15.77 -27.29
C ALA A 349 -18.03 -17.07 -26.46
N GLU A 350 -19.05 -17.93 -26.50
CA GLU A 350 -19.23 -19.03 -27.46
C GLU A 350 -18.36 -20.27 -27.17
N VAL A 351 -19.11 -21.37 -26.92
CA VAL A 351 -18.77 -22.81 -26.85
C VAL A 351 -18.03 -23.33 -25.61
#